data_AF-A0A7V6KVQ7-F1
#
_entry.id   AF-A0A7V6KVQ7-F1
#
_cell.length_a   1.000
_cell.length_b   1.000
_cell.length_c   1.000
_cell.angle_alpha   90.00
_cell.angle_beta   90.00
_cell.angle_gamma   90.00
#
_symmetry.space_group_name_H-M   'P 1'
#
loop_
_entity.id
_entity.type
_entity.pdbx_description
1 polymer ?
#
loop_
_entity_poly.entity_id
_entity_poly.type
_entity_poly.pdbx_seq_one_letter_code
_entity_poly.pdbx_strand_id
1 'polypeptide(L)'
;MKIDENHKKSLDLFFQNFEKVTDEDLKTFSSRTIVSWISKPPKYIISLLFKNLGFEKIPVDIEKTNWIIYFKFKGKVFEIHDYKFNTWSLAVNNNDLESDKKLTKELVEEIIKILNKGSKYLDKKLSSMLKEKLKTEDFFFNNAFKKWFKIS
;
A
#
# COMPACT_ATOMS: atom_id res chain seq x y z
N MET A 1 10.49 -6.21 -6.07
CA MET A 1 10.06 -7.55 -6.53
C MET A 1 8.72 -7.41 -7.22
N LYS A 2 8.58 -7.92 -8.45
CA LYS A 2 7.29 -8.03 -9.14
C LYS A 2 6.89 -9.51 -9.12
N ILE A 3 5.61 -9.80 -8.90
CA ILE A 3 5.08 -11.16 -9.02
C ILE A 3 4.83 -11.51 -10.50
N ASP A 4 4.76 -12.80 -10.83
CA ASP A 4 4.41 -13.25 -12.18
C ASP A 4 2.95 -12.92 -12.57
N GLU A 5 2.61 -13.08 -13.85
CA GLU A 5 1.30 -12.73 -14.41
C GLU A 5 0.13 -13.54 -13.83
N ASN A 6 0.35 -14.80 -13.45
CA ASN A 6 -0.71 -15.65 -12.90
C ASN A 6 -1.09 -15.21 -11.48
N HIS A 7 -0.10 -14.81 -10.68
CA HIS A 7 -0.33 -14.24 -9.36
C HIS A 7 -0.90 -12.82 -9.43
N LYS A 8 -0.58 -12.07 -10.48
CA LYS A 8 -1.22 -10.78 -10.76
C LYS A 8 -2.72 -10.92 -10.97
N LYS A 9 -3.18 -11.86 -11.81
CA LYS A 9 -4.62 -12.14 -12.03
C LYS A 9 -5.37 -12.47 -10.72
N SER A 10 -4.72 -13.18 -9.80
CA SER A 10 -5.31 -13.49 -8.49
C SER A 10 -5.47 -12.25 -7.61
N LEU A 11 -4.50 -11.32 -7.64
CA LEU A 11 -4.61 -10.04 -6.96
C LEU A 11 -5.68 -9.16 -7.62
N ASP A 12 -5.72 -9.11 -8.95
CA ASP A 12 -6.72 -8.32 -9.68
C ASP A 12 -8.16 -8.72 -9.28
N LEU A 13 -8.42 -9.99 -9.00
CA LEU A 13 -9.70 -10.47 -8.46
C LEU A 13 -10.02 -9.92 -7.07
N PHE A 14 -9.03 -9.86 -6.15
CA PHE A 14 -9.25 -9.27 -4.82
C PHE A 14 -9.50 -7.77 -4.88
N PHE A 15 -8.91 -7.10 -5.88
CA PHE A 15 -8.88 -5.65 -6.02
C PHE A 15 -9.77 -5.15 -7.17
N GLN A 16 -10.74 -5.94 -7.63
CA GLN A 16 -11.58 -5.60 -8.79
C GLN A 16 -12.35 -4.27 -8.65
N ASN A 17 -12.61 -3.83 -7.42
CA ASN A 17 -13.30 -2.58 -7.11
C ASN A 17 -12.35 -1.41 -6.86
N PHE A 18 -11.04 -1.62 -7.00
CA PHE A 18 -10.03 -0.57 -6.86
C PHE A 18 -9.72 0.00 -8.23
N GLU A 19 -9.86 1.30 -8.38
CA GLU A 19 -9.59 2.00 -9.62
C GLU A 19 -8.55 3.09 -9.39
N LYS A 20 -7.83 3.46 -10.46
CA LYS A 20 -6.91 4.59 -10.41
C LYS A 20 -7.71 5.89 -10.37
N VAL A 21 -7.20 6.87 -9.64
CA VAL A 21 -7.74 8.23 -9.66
C VAL A 21 -7.33 8.95 -10.95
N THR A 22 -8.14 9.91 -11.36
CA THR A 22 -7.82 10.89 -12.41
C THR A 22 -7.49 12.24 -11.78
N ASP A 23 -6.93 13.16 -12.56
CA ASP A 23 -6.64 14.52 -12.06
C ASP A 23 -7.90 15.25 -11.59
N GLU A 24 -9.05 15.01 -12.22
CA GLU A 24 -10.33 15.62 -11.85
C GLU A 24 -10.80 15.15 -10.47
N ASP A 25 -10.58 13.87 -10.14
CA ASP A 25 -10.91 13.33 -8.83
C ASP A 25 -10.13 14.00 -7.70
N LEU A 26 -8.89 14.40 -7.99
CA LEU A 26 -7.97 15.00 -7.02
C LEU A 26 -8.22 16.49 -6.80
N LYS A 27 -8.79 17.23 -7.77
CA LYS A 27 -9.07 18.67 -7.63
C LYS A 27 -10.00 19.00 -6.46
N THR A 28 -10.93 18.10 -6.16
CA THR A 28 -11.94 18.29 -5.11
C THR A 28 -11.63 17.47 -3.85
N PHE A 29 -10.47 16.81 -3.81
CA PHE A 29 -10.11 15.92 -2.71
C PHE A 29 -9.49 16.71 -1.55
N SER A 30 -10.22 16.78 -0.44
CA SER A 30 -9.70 17.30 0.83
C SER A 30 -9.44 16.13 1.78
N SER A 31 -8.17 15.77 1.95
CA SER A 31 -7.78 14.59 2.74
C SER A 31 -8.12 14.72 4.22
N ARG A 32 -8.78 13.71 4.78
CA ARG A 32 -9.00 13.55 6.23
C ARG A 32 -8.76 12.12 6.66
N THR A 33 -7.75 11.91 7.51
CA THR A 33 -7.45 10.60 8.09
C THR A 33 -8.62 10.07 8.92
N ILE A 34 -9.11 8.88 8.56
CA ILE A 34 -10.21 8.21 9.24
C ILE A 34 -9.72 7.02 10.07
N VAL A 35 -8.65 6.35 9.63
CA VAL A 35 -7.98 5.30 10.41
C VAL A 35 -6.48 5.54 10.34
N SER A 36 -5.84 5.57 11.50
CA SER A 36 -4.43 5.90 11.63
C SER A 36 -3.64 4.76 12.27
N TRP A 37 -2.33 4.72 12.02
CA TRP A 37 -1.38 3.86 12.74
C TRP A 37 -1.65 2.35 12.61
N ILE A 38 -2.14 1.90 11.46
CA ILE A 38 -2.33 0.48 11.19
C ILE A 38 -0.97 -0.17 11.02
N SER A 39 -0.63 -1.11 11.91
CA SER A 39 0.66 -1.81 11.93
C SER A 39 0.65 -3.15 11.18
N LYS A 40 -0.54 -3.69 10.89
CA LYS A 40 -0.72 -4.96 10.19
C LYS A 40 -1.71 -4.80 9.03
N PRO A 41 -1.30 -5.09 7.78
CA PRO A 41 0.07 -5.44 7.34
C PRO A 41 1.05 -4.26 7.50
N PRO A 42 2.38 -4.48 7.48
CA PRO A 42 3.34 -3.40 7.53
C PRO A 42 3.32 -2.56 6.25
N LYS A 43 3.65 -1.26 6.37
CA LYS A 43 3.58 -0.27 5.27
C LYS A 43 4.28 -0.69 3.98
N TYR A 44 5.40 -1.41 4.08
CA TYR A 44 6.16 -1.82 2.90
C TYR A 44 5.40 -2.89 2.09
N ILE A 45 4.64 -3.78 2.75
CA ILE A 45 3.78 -4.75 2.07
C ILE A 45 2.62 -4.05 1.38
N ILE A 46 2.01 -3.05 2.01
CA ILE A 46 1.00 -2.20 1.37
C ILE A 46 1.57 -1.54 0.11
N SER A 47 2.71 -0.88 0.22
CA SER A 47 3.35 -0.22 -0.92
C SER A 47 3.68 -1.22 -2.05
N LEU A 48 4.16 -2.42 -1.72
CA LEU A 48 4.40 -3.47 -2.69
C LEU A 48 3.11 -3.97 -3.34
N LEU A 49 2.04 -4.11 -2.58
CA LEU A 49 0.74 -4.55 -3.07
C LEU A 49 0.21 -3.59 -4.14
N PHE A 50 0.12 -2.31 -3.80
CA PHE A 50 -0.31 -1.25 -4.74
C PHE A 50 0.61 -1.16 -5.97
N LYS A 51 1.93 -1.32 -5.78
CA LYS A 51 2.87 -1.38 -6.91
C LYS A 51 2.58 -2.54 -7.87
N ASN A 52 2.22 -3.72 -7.36
CA ASN A 52 1.90 -4.87 -8.21
C ASN A 52 0.55 -4.73 -8.92
N LEU A 53 -0.38 -3.96 -8.32
CA LEU A 53 -1.64 -3.55 -8.93
C LEU A 53 -1.50 -2.37 -9.92
N GLY A 54 -0.29 -1.81 -10.05
CA GLY A 54 0.00 -0.73 -11.00
C GLY A 54 -0.45 0.66 -10.55
N PHE A 55 -0.68 0.85 -9.24
CA PHE A 55 -0.90 2.16 -8.65
C PHE A 55 0.42 2.91 -8.47
N GLU A 56 0.36 4.22 -8.66
CA GLU A 56 1.52 5.08 -8.52
C GLU A 56 1.68 5.53 -7.07
N LYS A 57 2.93 5.45 -6.61
CA LYS A 57 3.34 5.91 -5.29
C LYS A 57 3.93 7.29 -5.43
N ILE A 58 3.28 8.28 -4.84
CA ILE A 58 3.74 9.67 -4.83
C ILE A 58 4.70 9.83 -3.66
N PRO A 59 5.98 10.14 -3.90
CA PRO A 59 6.90 10.48 -2.82
C PRO A 59 6.49 11.82 -2.23
N VAL A 60 6.43 11.88 -0.90
CA VAL A 60 6.21 13.13 -0.16
C VAL A 60 7.24 13.20 0.97
N ASP A 61 7.61 14.40 1.38
CA ASP A 61 8.45 14.63 2.55
C ASP A 61 7.72 15.57 3.51
N ILE A 62 6.64 15.05 4.09
CA ILE A 62 5.76 15.81 4.98
C ILE A 62 5.79 15.13 6.34
N GLU A 63 6.49 15.76 7.28
CA GLU A 63 6.76 15.30 8.65
C GLU A 63 7.39 13.90 8.75
N LYS A 64 6.56 12.87 8.58
CA LYS A 64 6.77 11.45 8.92
C LYS A 64 6.18 10.52 7.85
N THR A 65 5.53 11.10 6.86
CA THR A 65 4.97 10.45 5.69
C THR A 65 5.98 10.59 4.57
N ASN A 66 6.38 9.47 4.00
CA ASN A 66 7.34 9.37 2.91
C ASN A 66 6.64 9.09 1.58
N TRP A 67 5.42 8.57 1.62
CA TRP A 67 4.65 8.30 0.42
C TRP A 67 3.13 8.36 0.64
N ILE A 68 2.45 8.70 -0.44
CA ILE A 68 1.00 8.69 -0.57
C ILE A 68 0.63 7.89 -1.82
N ILE A 69 -0.51 7.19 -1.77
CA ILE A 69 -1.15 6.54 -2.91
C ILE A 69 -2.63 6.92 -2.88
N TYR A 70 -3.13 7.41 -4.01
CA TYR A 70 -4.55 7.69 -4.21
C TYR A 70 -5.19 6.57 -5.03
N PHE A 71 -6.42 6.19 -4.66
CA PHE A 71 -7.21 5.19 -5.37
C PHE A 71 -8.70 5.48 -5.21
N LYS A 72 -9.52 4.98 -6.13
CA LYS A 72 -10.96 4.90 -5.90
C LYS A 72 -11.35 3.51 -5.43
N PHE A 73 -12.37 3.46 -4.60
CA PHE A 73 -13.04 2.23 -4.23
C PHE A 73 -14.55 2.44 -4.28
N LYS A 74 -15.22 1.67 -5.15
CA LYS A 74 -16.67 1.82 -5.41
C LYS A 74 -17.09 3.28 -5.67
N GLY A 75 -16.33 3.97 -6.52
CA GLY A 75 -16.61 5.35 -6.95
C GLY A 75 -16.19 6.47 -5.97
N LYS A 76 -15.72 6.16 -4.75
CA LYS A 76 -15.20 7.16 -3.81
C LYS A 76 -13.69 7.18 -3.78
N VAL A 77 -13.11 8.37 -3.61
CA VAL A 77 -11.65 8.57 -3.58
C VAL A 77 -11.12 8.35 -2.16
N PHE A 78 -10.02 7.62 -2.06
CA PHE A 78 -9.30 7.34 -0.84
C PHE A 78 -7.83 7.68 -1.01
N GLU A 79 -7.22 8.00 0.12
CA GLU A 79 -5.79 8.20 0.25
C GLU A 79 -5.25 7.17 1.24
N ILE A 80 -4.18 6.47 0.86
CA ILE A 80 -3.40 5.64 1.77
C ILE A 80 -1.98 6.18 1.81
N HIS A 81 -1.44 6.37 3.01
CA HIS A 81 -0.11 6.92 3.21
C HIS A 81 0.63 6.19 4.32
N ASP A 82 1.96 6.23 4.29
CA ASP A 82 2.73 5.67 5.39
C ASP A 82 2.87 6.60 6.58
N TYR A 83 3.30 5.99 7.68
CA TYR A 83 3.75 6.70 8.86
C TYR A 83 4.96 6.01 9.50
N LYS A 84 5.37 6.48 10.68
CA LYS A 84 6.46 5.89 11.48
C LYS A 84 6.26 4.40 11.78
N PHE A 85 7.35 3.72 12.15
CA PHE A 85 7.33 2.36 12.69
C PHE A 85 6.60 1.32 11.83
N ASN A 86 6.79 1.40 10.51
CA ASN A 86 6.15 0.52 9.53
C ASN A 86 4.61 0.53 9.54
N THR A 87 4.00 1.61 10.04
CA THR A 87 2.54 1.78 10.02
C THR A 87 2.09 2.55 8.79
N TRP A 88 0.80 2.45 8.49
CA TRP A 88 0.12 3.19 7.44
C TRP A 88 -1.24 3.67 7.94
N SER A 89 -1.82 4.64 7.24
CA SER A 89 -3.10 5.25 7.58
C SER A 89 -3.96 5.34 6.32
N LEU A 90 -5.27 5.41 6.53
CA LEU A 90 -6.26 5.60 5.49
C LEU A 90 -7.00 6.92 5.74
N ALA A 91 -7.11 7.72 4.69
CA ALA A 91 -7.82 8.97 4.64
C ALA A 91 -8.89 8.95 3.54
N VAL A 92 -9.90 9.80 3.72
CA VAL A 92 -11.05 9.95 2.82
C VAL A 92 -11.24 11.42 2.49
N ASN A 93 -12.07 11.71 1.49
CA ASN A 93 -12.47 13.09 1.23
C ASN A 93 -13.32 13.61 2.39
N ASN A 94 -13.01 14.80 2.92
CA ASN A 94 -13.74 15.41 4.02
C ASN A 94 -15.24 15.55 3.71
N ASN A 95 -15.57 15.88 2.46
CA ASN A 95 -16.96 16.02 2.00
C ASN A 95 -17.74 14.70 2.10
N ASP A 96 -17.10 13.56 1.84
CA ASP A 96 -17.73 12.24 1.95
C ASP A 96 -18.01 11.88 3.42
N LEU A 97 -17.12 12.29 4.32
CA LEU A 97 -17.23 12.01 5.75
C LEU A 97 -18.35 12.82 6.41
N GLU A 98 -18.64 14.00 5.88
CA GLU A 98 -19.73 14.87 6.32
C GLU A 98 -21.08 14.46 5.71
N SER A 99 -21.12 14.14 4.42
CA SER A 99 -22.36 13.80 3.71
C SER A 99 -22.84 12.36 3.92
N ASP A 100 -21.93 11.39 4.05
CA ASP A 100 -22.29 9.97 4.14
C ASP A 100 -21.34 9.18 5.06
N LYS A 101 -21.36 9.55 6.35
CA LYS A 101 -20.48 8.98 7.37
C LYS A 101 -20.62 7.47 7.55
N LYS A 102 -21.84 6.93 7.43
CA LYS A 102 -22.10 5.50 7.65
C LYS A 102 -21.52 4.68 6.51
N LEU A 103 -21.85 5.01 5.27
CA LEU A 103 -21.30 4.33 4.09
C LEU A 103 -19.77 4.44 4.07
N THR A 104 -19.22 5.62 4.37
CA THR A 104 -17.77 5.84 4.40
C THR A 104 -17.08 4.90 5.38
N LYS A 105 -17.65 4.67 6.57
CA LYS A 105 -17.11 3.71 7.54
C LYS A 105 -17.16 2.26 7.03
N GLU A 106 -18.28 1.86 6.43
CA GLU A 106 -18.44 0.51 5.87
C GLU A 106 -17.42 0.23 4.76
N LEU A 107 -17.20 1.19 3.86
CA LEU A 107 -16.18 1.10 2.80
C LEU A 107 -14.77 1.00 3.38
N VAL A 108 -14.46 1.77 4.43
CA VAL A 108 -13.15 1.72 5.10
C VAL A 108 -12.88 0.34 5.71
N GLU A 109 -13.87 -0.25 6.38
CA GLU A 109 -13.73 -1.60 6.91
C GLU A 109 -13.53 -2.64 5.81
N GLU A 110 -14.25 -2.50 4.69
CA GLU A 110 -14.10 -3.38 3.52
C GLU A 110 -12.72 -3.26 2.90
N ILE A 111 -12.22 -2.04 2.69
CA ILE A 111 -10.87 -1.75 2.19
C ILE A 111 -9.84 -2.41 3.10
N ILE A 112 -9.92 -2.21 4.42
CA ILE A 112 -8.97 -2.80 5.37
C ILE A 112 -9.01 -4.34 5.32
N LYS A 113 -10.20 -4.95 5.20
CA LYS A 113 -10.33 -6.41 5.05
C LYS A 113 -9.68 -6.90 3.75
N ILE A 114 -9.88 -6.20 2.64
CA ILE A 114 -9.28 -6.55 1.34
C ILE A 114 -7.76 -6.39 1.39
N LEU A 115 -7.25 -5.28 1.91
CA LEU A 115 -5.81 -5.02 2.06
C LEU A 115 -5.14 -6.09 2.92
N ASN A 116 -5.77 -6.51 4.02
CA ASN A 116 -5.27 -7.59 4.86
C ASN A 116 -5.20 -8.93 4.11
N LYS A 117 -6.25 -9.30 3.36
CA LYS A 117 -6.28 -10.53 2.57
C LYS A 117 -5.24 -10.52 1.45
N GLY A 118 -5.21 -9.45 0.67
CA GLY A 118 -4.26 -9.25 -0.42
C GLY A 118 -2.81 -9.25 0.07
N SER A 119 -2.55 -8.60 1.20
CA SER A 119 -1.22 -8.57 1.82
C SER A 119 -0.77 -9.94 2.32
N LYS A 120 -1.66 -10.72 2.95
CA LYS A 120 -1.35 -12.11 3.35
C LYS A 120 -1.05 -13.00 2.15
N TYR A 121 -1.82 -12.85 1.07
CA TYR A 121 -1.57 -13.57 -0.17
C TYR A 121 -0.20 -13.20 -0.75
N LEU A 122 0.07 -11.90 -0.87
CA LEU A 122 1.35 -11.40 -1.38
C LEU A 122 2.51 -11.89 -0.53
N ASP A 123 2.45 -11.74 0.79
CA ASP A 123 3.50 -12.18 1.71
C ASP A 123 3.80 -13.68 1.58
N LYS A 124 2.77 -14.53 1.53
CA LYS A 124 2.94 -15.98 1.28
C LYS A 124 3.66 -16.26 -0.04
N LYS A 125 3.37 -15.49 -1.09
CA LYS A 125 4.01 -15.64 -2.40
C LYS A 125 5.45 -15.14 -2.41
N LEU A 126 5.71 -13.96 -1.87
CA LEU A 126 7.06 -13.43 -1.73
C LEU A 126 7.94 -14.37 -0.90
N SER A 127 7.40 -14.96 0.18
CA SER A 127 8.11 -15.95 1.00
C SER A 127 8.51 -17.19 0.20
N SER A 128 7.63 -17.73 -0.64
CA SER A 128 7.94 -18.87 -1.51
C SER A 128 9.07 -18.54 -2.49
N MET A 129 8.96 -17.40 -3.18
CA MET A 129 9.96 -16.95 -4.15
C MET A 129 11.32 -16.69 -3.49
N LEU A 130 11.34 -16.09 -2.29
CA LEU A 130 12.58 -15.85 -1.55
C LEU A 130 13.24 -17.16 -1.12
N LYS A 131 12.46 -18.15 -0.66
CA LYS A 131 12.99 -19.47 -0.30
C LYS A 131 13.63 -20.19 -1.49
N GLU A 132 13.06 -20.04 -2.68
CA GLU A 132 13.66 -20.58 -3.92
C GLU A 132 14.97 -19.89 -4.27
N LYS A 133 15.00 -18.55 -4.23
CA LYS A 133 16.23 -17.77 -4.46
C LYS A 133 17.35 -18.05 -3.45
N LEU A 134 16.99 -18.33 -2.20
CA LEU A 134 17.97 -18.70 -1.18
C LEU A 134 18.64 -20.05 -1.50
N LYS A 135 17.93 -20.97 -2.16
CA LYS A 135 18.51 -22.27 -2.58
C LYS A 135 19.48 -22.14 -3.74
N THR A 136 19.34 -21.10 -4.56
CA THR A 136 20.22 -20.87 -5.73
C THR A 136 21.47 -20.07 -5.39
N GLU A 137 21.69 -19.71 -4.11
CA GLU A 137 22.78 -18.83 -3.62
C GLU A 137 22.90 -17.48 -4.36
N ASP A 138 21.88 -17.12 -5.14
CA ASP A 138 21.85 -15.94 -6.00
C ASP A 138 21.33 -14.73 -5.21
N PHE A 139 22.03 -14.41 -4.13
CA PHE A 139 21.77 -13.24 -3.31
C PHE A 139 23.05 -12.70 -2.69
N PHE A 140 23.17 -11.36 -2.69
CA PHE A 140 24.25 -10.65 -1.99
C PHE A 140 23.66 -9.91 -0.80
N PHE A 141 24.24 -10.11 0.38
CA PHE A 141 23.96 -9.27 1.54
C PHE A 141 24.59 -7.89 1.32
N ASN A 142 23.78 -6.92 0.91
CA ASN A 142 24.19 -5.52 0.91
C ASN A 142 24.12 -4.99 2.35
N ASN A 143 25.18 -5.21 3.10
CA ASN A 143 25.31 -4.67 4.45
C ASN A 143 25.76 -3.21 4.37
N ALA A 144 24.83 -2.27 4.57
CA ALA A 144 25.11 -0.83 4.56
C ALA A 144 26.18 -0.42 5.59
N PHE A 145 26.33 -1.17 6.69
CA PHE A 145 27.36 -0.90 7.70
C PHE A 145 28.77 -1.30 7.24
N LYS A 146 28.90 -2.20 6.26
CA LYS A 146 30.22 -2.60 5.73
C LYS A 146 30.90 -1.48 4.95
N LYS A 147 30.13 -0.51 4.42
CA LYS A 147 30.67 0.68 3.73
C LYS A 147 31.34 1.69 4.68
N TRP A 148 31.02 1.66 5.97
CA TRP A 148 31.49 2.67 6.93
C TRP A 148 32.81 2.30 7.64
N PHE A 149 33.29 1.05 7.50
CA PHE A 149 34.54 0.59 8.11
C PHE A 149 35.76 0.57 7.15
N LYS A 150 35.77 1.41 6.11
CA LYS A 150 37.04 1.84 5.51
C LYS A 150 37.52 3.10 6.22
N ILE A 151 37.96 2.92 7.46
CA ILE A 151 38.82 3.90 8.12
C ILE A 151 40.24 3.46 7.78
N SER A 152 40.81 4.14 6.79
CA SER A 152 42.26 4.17 6.52
C SER A 152 42.99 4.88 7.65
#